data_AF-A0A969G646-F1
#
_entry.id   AF-A0A969G646-F1
#
_cell.length_a   1.000
_cell.length_b   1.000
_cell.length_c   1.000
_cell.angle_alpha   90.00
_cell.angle_beta   90.00
_cell.angle_gamma   90.00
#
_symmetry.space_group_name_H-M   'P 1'
#
loop_
_entity.id
_entity.type
_entity.pdbx_description
1 polymer ?
#
loop_
_entity_poly.entity_id
_entity_poly.type
_entity_poly.pdbx_seq_one_letter_code
_entity_poly.pdbx_strand_id
1 'polypeptide(L)'
;MGSKARLYQGQTYRQLQAHNKTLRQEITSIQRQQLKNDGYKNIGWHQVISLHEKLLELSVGDLTLESLFIDADRIGNKYQTREEINGLHEQLAQINNEIAAEMDRYFPDNDEKIEVIHFR
;
A
#
# COMPACT_ATOMS: atom_id res chain seq x y z
N MET A 1 16.96 16.03 -42.02
CA MET A 1 16.62 16.24 -40.59
C MET A 1 15.93 14.98 -40.09
N GLY A 2 16.55 14.24 -39.16
CA GLY A 2 15.98 12.98 -38.65
C GLY A 2 14.72 13.24 -37.83
N SER A 3 13.65 12.52 -38.14
CA SER A 3 12.42 12.54 -37.33
C SER A 3 12.77 12.17 -35.88
N LYS A 4 12.51 13.07 -34.93
CA LYS A 4 12.67 12.76 -33.50
C LYS A 4 11.77 11.57 -33.17
N ALA A 5 12.37 10.47 -32.75
CA ALA A 5 11.61 9.28 -32.37
C ALA A 5 10.61 9.66 -31.27
N ARG A 6 9.34 9.26 -31.45
CA ARG A 6 8.30 9.48 -30.45
C ARG A 6 8.59 8.59 -29.24
N LEU A 7 8.77 9.20 -28.08
CA LEU A 7 9.06 8.52 -26.82
C LEU A 7 7.86 8.61 -25.88
N TYR A 8 7.69 7.59 -25.06
CA TYR A 8 6.76 7.55 -23.94
C TYR A 8 7.55 7.14 -22.70
N GLN A 9 7.60 8.00 -21.68
CA GLN A 9 8.42 7.79 -20.48
C GLN A 9 9.89 7.40 -20.78
N GLY A 10 10.48 8.02 -21.81
CA GLY A 10 11.85 7.72 -22.26
C GLY A 10 12.00 6.43 -23.10
N GLN A 11 10.93 5.66 -23.30
CA GLN A 11 10.92 4.43 -24.08
C GLN A 11 10.40 4.64 -25.50
N THR A 12 11.01 3.94 -26.47
CA THR A 12 10.54 3.87 -27.86
C THR A 12 9.38 2.89 -28.00
N TYR A 13 8.67 2.97 -29.14
CA TYR A 13 7.62 2.01 -29.52
C TYR A 13 8.00 0.55 -29.33
N ARG A 14 9.19 0.15 -29.81
CA ARG A 14 9.64 -1.25 -29.74
C ARG A 14 9.99 -1.69 -28.33
N GLN A 15 10.60 -0.81 -27.54
CA GLN A 15 10.91 -1.08 -26.14
C GLN A 15 9.62 -1.26 -25.33
N LEU A 16 8.64 -0.37 -25.51
CA LEU A 16 7.35 -0.44 -24.82
C LEU A 16 6.58 -1.72 -25.22
N GLN A 17 6.60 -2.10 -26.51
CA GLN A 17 6.01 -3.36 -26.96
C GLN A 17 6.65 -4.59 -26.30
N ALA A 18 7.97 -4.62 -26.20
CA ALA A 18 8.70 -5.69 -25.54
C ALA A 18 8.35 -5.75 -24.05
N HIS A 19 8.31 -4.59 -23.39
CA HIS A 19 7.96 -4.49 -21.97
C HIS A 19 6.53 -4.97 -21.69
N ASN A 20 5.57 -4.58 -22.53
CA ASN A 20 4.18 -5.07 -22.44
C ASN A 20 4.08 -6.59 -22.59
N LYS A 21 4.98 -7.22 -23.35
CA LYS A 21 5.02 -8.68 -23.47
C LYS A 21 5.47 -9.33 -22.16
N THR A 22 6.46 -8.73 -21.48
CA THR A 22 6.93 -9.17 -20.16
C THR A 22 5.84 -8.99 -19.10
N LEU A 23 5.25 -7.81 -18.96
CA LEU A 23 4.18 -7.54 -17.98
C LEU A 23 2.96 -8.45 -18.19
N ARG A 24 2.63 -8.81 -19.44
CA ARG A 24 1.57 -9.78 -19.74
C ARG A 24 1.84 -11.18 -19.18
N GLN A 25 3.09 -11.55 -18.94
CA GLN A 25 3.44 -12.85 -18.36
C GLN A 25 3.29 -12.86 -16.84
N GLU A 26 3.33 -11.68 -16.21
CA GLU A 26 3.23 -11.51 -14.76
C GLU A 26 1.77 -11.53 -14.27
N ILE A 27 0.81 -11.17 -15.14
CA ILE A 27 -0.62 -11.19 -14.82
C ILE A 27 -1.29 -12.55 -15.09
N THR A 28 -2.42 -12.80 -14.43
CA THR A 28 -3.17 -14.06 -14.51
C THR A 28 -3.73 -14.32 -15.92
N SER A 29 -4.07 -15.59 -16.20
CA SER A 29 -4.74 -15.96 -17.46
C SER A 29 -6.11 -15.29 -17.65
N ILE A 30 -6.85 -15.07 -16.56
CA ILE A 30 -8.16 -14.41 -16.56
C ILE A 30 -8.00 -12.93 -16.95
N GLN A 31 -7.09 -12.21 -16.31
CA GLN A 31 -6.78 -10.80 -16.63
C GLN A 31 -6.31 -10.65 -18.08
N ARG A 32 -5.47 -11.57 -18.58
CA ARG A 32 -5.07 -11.58 -19.99
C ARG A 32 -6.24 -11.72 -20.95
N GLN A 33 -7.23 -12.53 -20.61
CA GLN A 33 -8.42 -12.72 -21.44
C GLN A 33 -9.32 -11.48 -21.39
N GLN A 34 -9.50 -10.87 -20.22
CA GLN A 34 -10.22 -9.61 -20.06
C GLN A 34 -9.59 -8.49 -20.92
N LEU A 35 -8.26 -8.31 -20.86
CA LEU A 35 -7.57 -7.32 -21.69
C LEU A 35 -7.83 -7.51 -23.20
N LYS A 36 -7.97 -8.75 -23.67
CA LYS A 36 -8.31 -9.01 -25.07
C LYS A 36 -9.76 -8.63 -25.39
N ASN A 37 -10.70 -8.97 -24.49
CA ASN A 37 -12.11 -8.67 -24.65
C ASN A 37 -12.37 -7.15 -24.63
N ASP A 38 -11.63 -6.42 -23.80
CA ASP A 38 -11.69 -4.96 -23.67
C ASP A 38 -10.96 -4.23 -24.81
N GLY A 39 -10.32 -4.98 -25.71
CA GLY A 39 -9.72 -4.43 -26.93
C GLY A 39 -8.29 -3.92 -26.79
N TYR A 40 -7.59 -4.17 -25.67
CA TYR A 40 -6.20 -3.73 -25.49
C TYR A 40 -5.24 -4.50 -26.38
N LYS A 41 -4.56 -3.76 -27.28
CA LYS A 41 -3.66 -4.33 -28.29
C LYS A 41 -2.24 -3.79 -28.16
N ASN A 42 -1.27 -4.67 -28.33
CA ASN A 42 0.15 -4.29 -28.36
C ASN A 42 0.59 -3.81 -29.76
N ILE A 43 -0.25 -3.01 -30.43
CA ILE A 43 -0.07 -2.61 -31.83
C ILE A 43 -0.61 -1.21 -32.03
N GLY A 44 0.19 -0.32 -32.63
CA GLY A 44 -0.15 1.10 -32.79
C GLY A 44 0.17 1.89 -31.52
N TRP A 45 0.77 3.06 -31.67
CA TRP A 45 1.44 3.73 -30.54
C TRP A 45 0.52 4.01 -29.35
N HIS A 46 -0.66 4.56 -29.61
CA HIS A 46 -1.63 4.88 -28.56
C HIS A 46 -2.12 3.63 -27.82
N GLN A 47 -2.37 2.55 -28.56
CA GLN A 47 -2.83 1.27 -27.99
C GLN A 47 -1.73 0.58 -27.19
N VAL A 48 -0.47 0.67 -27.62
CA VAL A 48 0.68 0.15 -26.86
C VAL A 48 0.83 0.91 -25.53
N ILE A 49 0.63 2.23 -25.53
CA ILE A 49 0.67 3.04 -24.31
C ILE A 49 -0.50 2.69 -23.38
N SER A 50 -1.74 2.68 -23.90
CA SER A 50 -2.92 2.35 -23.11
C SER A 50 -2.86 0.93 -22.51
N LEU A 51 -2.37 -0.04 -23.29
CA LEU A 51 -2.10 -1.39 -22.79
C LEU A 51 -1.03 -1.37 -21.69
N HIS A 52 0.02 -0.57 -21.85
CA HIS A 52 1.10 -0.47 -20.87
C HIS A 52 0.58 0.03 -19.52
N GLU A 53 -0.17 1.13 -19.53
CA GLU A 53 -0.79 1.71 -18.33
C GLU A 53 -1.70 0.69 -17.63
N LYS A 54 -2.54 -0.03 -18.40
CA LYS A 54 -3.44 -1.04 -17.82
C LYS A 54 -2.69 -2.25 -17.26
N LEU A 55 -1.60 -2.66 -17.91
CA LEU A 55 -0.76 -3.75 -17.39
C LEU A 55 -0.08 -3.36 -16.08
N LEU A 56 0.41 -2.12 -15.96
CA LEU A 56 0.96 -1.62 -14.71
C LEU A 56 -0.09 -1.62 -13.60
N GLU A 57 -1.29 -1.13 -13.86
CA GLU A 57 -2.41 -1.17 -12.91
C GLU A 57 -2.70 -2.60 -12.43
N LEU A 58 -2.76 -3.57 -13.35
CA LEU A 58 -3.00 -4.98 -13.02
C LEU A 58 -1.83 -5.65 -12.29
N SER A 59 -0.59 -5.24 -12.57
CA SER A 59 0.61 -5.76 -11.88
C SER A 59 0.77 -5.21 -10.47
N VAL A 60 0.35 -3.96 -10.23
CA VAL A 60 0.37 -3.33 -8.90
C VAL A 60 -0.82 -3.80 -8.06
N GLY A 61 -1.91 -4.22 -8.70
CA GLY A 61 -3.14 -4.68 -8.06
C GLY A 61 -3.02 -5.94 -7.19
N ASP A 62 -1.87 -6.64 -7.21
CA ASP A 62 -1.59 -7.80 -6.34
C ASP A 62 -0.80 -7.42 -5.07
N LEU A 63 -0.38 -6.17 -4.90
CA LEU A 63 0.12 -5.67 -3.61
C LEU A 63 -1.09 -5.42 -2.71
N THR A 64 -1.49 -6.44 -1.95
CA THR A 64 -2.48 -6.27 -0.88
C THR A 64 -1.97 -5.25 0.12
N LEU A 65 -2.87 -4.47 0.74
CA LEU A 65 -2.50 -3.57 1.85
C LEU A 65 -1.71 -4.30 2.94
N GLU A 66 -2.04 -5.57 3.16
CA GLU A 66 -1.33 -6.46 4.09
C GLU A 66 0.12 -6.72 3.64
N SER A 67 0.36 -7.00 2.36
CA SER A 67 1.73 -7.17 1.84
C SER A 67 2.56 -5.90 1.96
N LEU A 68 1.95 -4.74 1.67
CA LEU A 68 2.59 -3.44 1.83
C LEU A 68 2.89 -3.12 3.30
N PHE A 69 1.99 -3.49 4.21
CA PHE A 69 2.18 -3.30 5.64
C PHE A 69 3.32 -4.18 6.19
N ILE A 70 3.37 -5.46 5.79
CA ILE A 70 4.45 -6.39 6.18
C ILE A 70 5.80 -5.90 5.64
N ASP A 71 5.84 -5.42 4.39
CA ASP A 71 7.06 -4.90 3.80
C ASP A 71 7.50 -3.58 4.45
N ALA A 72 6.56 -2.69 4.77
CA ALA A 72 6.84 -1.46 5.50
C ALA A 72 7.35 -1.74 6.93
N ASP A 73 6.75 -2.69 7.63
CA ASP A 73 7.19 -3.13 8.97
C ASP A 73 8.58 -3.77 8.93
N ARG A 74 8.84 -4.62 7.93
CA ARG A 74 10.17 -5.20 7.70
C ARG A 74 11.20 -4.12 7.36
N ILE A 75 10.83 -3.09 6.61
CA ILE A 75 11.69 -1.93 6.31
C ILE A 75 11.97 -1.13 7.59
N GLY A 76 10.94 -0.82 8.39
CA GLY A 76 11.09 -0.13 9.68
C GLY A 76 12.08 -0.84 10.59
N ASN A 77 11.90 -2.15 10.76
CA ASN A 77 12.80 -2.99 11.56
C ASN A 77 14.24 -3.08 11.02
N LYS A 78 14.46 -2.86 9.72
CA LYS A 78 15.81 -2.90 9.11
C LYS A 78 16.61 -1.63 9.34
N TYR A 79 15.95 -0.48 9.50
CA TYR A 79 16.60 0.83 9.64
C TYR A 79 16.57 1.37 11.06
N GLN A 80 15.78 0.77 11.95
CA GLN A 80 15.78 1.13 13.36
C GLN A 80 16.87 0.36 14.11
N THR A 81 17.67 1.10 14.85
CA THR A 81 18.63 0.57 15.81
C THR A 81 17.91 0.07 17.07
N ARG A 82 18.57 -0.78 17.86
CA ARG A 82 17.99 -1.26 19.12
C ARG A 82 17.77 -0.11 20.11
N GLU A 83 18.65 0.88 20.08
CA GLU A 83 18.57 2.08 20.90
C GLU A 83 17.32 2.91 20.54
N GLU A 84 17.02 3.09 19.24
CA GLU A 84 15.82 3.80 18.78
C GLU A 84 14.53 3.07 19.15
N ILE A 85 14.51 1.74 19.00
CA ILE A 85 13.36 0.90 19.38
C ILE A 85 13.11 0.99 20.90
N ASN A 86 14.18 0.87 21.70
CA ASN A 86 14.07 0.95 23.15
C ASN A 86 13.65 2.35 23.61
N GLY A 87 14.20 3.40 22.99
CA GLY A 87 13.81 4.78 23.29
C GLY A 87 12.33 5.04 22.97
N LEU A 88 11.82 4.50 21.86
CA LEU A 88 10.40 4.59 21.53
C LEU A 88 9.53 3.84 22.55
N HIS A 89 9.94 2.63 22.97
CA HIS A 89 9.22 1.86 23.98
C HIS A 89 9.19 2.56 25.34
N GLU A 90 10.31 3.17 25.76
CA GLU A 90 10.37 3.94 27.00
C GLU A 90 9.43 5.15 26.96
N GLN A 91 9.40 5.89 25.84
CA GLN A 91 8.48 7.02 25.64
C GLN A 91 7.02 6.57 25.65
N LEU A 92 6.69 5.47 24.97
CA LEU A 92 5.32 4.92 24.96
C LEU A 92 4.89 4.46 26.35
N ALA A 93 5.77 3.80 27.10
CA ALA A 93 5.50 3.38 28.46
C ALA A 93 5.25 4.58 29.38
N GLN A 94 6.03 5.65 29.24
CA GLN A 94 5.83 6.89 29.98
C GLN A 94 4.46 7.51 29.67
N ILE A 95 4.13 7.68 28.39
CA ILE A 95 2.82 8.23 27.97
C ILE A 95 1.68 7.37 28.50
N ASN A 96 1.80 6.04 28.44
CA ASN A 96 0.75 5.14 28.92
C ASN A 96 0.54 5.26 30.43
N ASN A 97 1.62 5.43 31.20
CA ASN A 97 1.54 5.68 32.64
C ASN A 97 0.90 7.04 32.95
N GLU A 98 1.20 8.08 32.16
CA GLU A 98 0.57 9.39 32.30
C GLU A 98 -0.94 9.32 32.01
N ILE A 99 -1.34 8.61 30.96
CA ILE A 99 -2.74 8.33 30.64
C ILE A 99 -3.42 7.57 31.78
N ALA A 100 -2.79 6.52 32.32
CA ALA A 100 -3.34 5.74 33.43
C ALA A 100 -3.56 6.61 34.67
N ALA A 101 -2.57 7.43 35.04
CA ALA A 101 -2.68 8.35 36.18
C ALA A 101 -3.72 9.46 35.97
N GLU A 102 -4.00 9.83 34.73
CA GLU A 102 -5.08 10.76 34.39
C GLU A 102 -6.44 10.07 34.38
N MET A 103 -6.53 8.82 33.91
CA MET A 103 -7.73 7.99 34.04
C MET A 103 -8.10 7.75 35.50
N ASP A 104 -7.15 7.40 36.37
CA ASP A 104 -7.40 7.22 37.81
C ASP A 104 -7.91 8.51 38.49
N ARG A 105 -7.54 9.69 37.96
CA ARG A 105 -8.06 10.98 38.42
C ARG A 105 -9.50 11.23 37.98
N TYR A 106 -9.86 10.83 36.76
CA TYR A 106 -11.22 11.01 36.22
C TYR A 106 -12.19 9.90 36.65
N PHE A 107 -11.67 8.71 36.90
CA PHE A 107 -12.38 7.51 37.33
C PHE A 107 -11.69 6.95 38.57
N PRO A 108 -11.72 7.68 39.70
CA PRO A 108 -11.23 7.11 40.95
C PRO A 108 -12.01 5.83 41.21
N ASP A 109 -11.29 4.76 41.59
CA ASP A 109 -11.87 3.51 42.11
C ASP A 109 -12.50 3.79 43.49
N ASN A 110 -13.48 4.68 43.50
CA ASN A 110 -14.41 4.78 44.59
C ASN A 110 -15.36 3.61 44.40
N ASP A 111 -15.37 2.69 45.37
CA ASP A 111 -16.51 1.83 45.68
C ASP A 111 -17.74 2.69 46.11
N GLU A 112 -18.06 3.75 45.37
CA GLU A 112 -19.22 4.61 45.53
C GLU A 112 -20.41 3.88 44.91
N LYS A 113 -20.98 3.02 45.77
CA LYS A 113 -22.39 2.61 45.86
C LYS A 113 -23.22 3.06 44.66
N ILE A 114 -23.44 2.14 43.73
CA ILE A 114 -24.53 2.20 42.77
C ILE A 114 -25.83 2.32 43.58
N GLU A 115 -26.33 3.54 43.80
CA GLU A 115 -27.69 3.73 44.29
C GLU A 115 -28.65 3.38 43.16
N VAL A 116 -29.15 2.15 43.20
CA VAL A 116 -30.23 1.71 42.30
C VAL A 116 -31.49 2.50 42.67
N ILE A 117 -31.81 3.51 41.88
CA ILE A 117 -33.07 4.23 42.00
C ILE A 117 -34.20 3.30 41.53
N HIS A 118 -35.01 2.83 42.46
CA HIS A 118 -36.27 2.14 42.15
C HIS A 118 -37.33 3.17 41.74
N PHE A 119 -37.73 3.14 40.47
CA PHE A 119 -38.93 3.83 40.02
C PHE A 119 -40.16 2.99 40.39
N ARG A 120 -41.12 3.60 41.09
CA ARG A 120 -42.42 3.03 41.45
C ARG A 120 -43.48 3.40 40.43
#